data_AF-A0A6J6BXE1-F1
#
_entry.id   AF-A0A6J6BXE1-F1
#
_cell.length_a   1.000
_cell.length_b   1.000
_cell.length_c   1.000
_cell.angle_alpha   90.00
_cell.angle_beta   90.00
_cell.angle_gamma   90.00
#
_symmetry.space_group_name_H-M   'P 1'
#
loop_
_entity.id
_entity.type
_entity.pdbx_description
1 polymer ?
#
loop_
_entity_poly.entity_id
_entity_poly.type
_entity_poly.pdbx_seq_one_letter_code
_entity_poly.pdbx_strand_id
1 'polypeptide(L)'
;MQRVLSVSLSHAIRGAAFVLLPFAFVALIAWATAGSATGTTTDPIRGALWIWLGAHHIPFSIALPPSGAIGYFSYLPWGAMALPFLAVRITFKRGLDRLQGDYHDIKGVRIAYTLFYTVIVTALSYLSASPAVTSKWYLAPIFALVISGAATLTCGPRIRIAKPIEIATRLLAIIVGLSLLAVGILIFTRIAEIKLLTEALQPGIFGGALLLLLNILYLPNAAIAFASYIAGSGFALGTDTLISPWWYRVDQLPVFPLLGITPLDRHPLFLLGALLFIALGVLLAYWTLSQGIALTLQSGLFFSLGIILLAYLSSGSLMTDEMGAIGVSIWKFGLLSIGEVFIGAGATIALASRAQR
;
A
#
# COMPACT_ATOMS: atom_id res chain seq x y z
N MET A 1 -8.00 34.06 10.21
CA MET A 1 -8.16 32.67 10.71
C MET A 1 -9.47 32.01 10.29
N GLN A 2 -10.64 32.65 10.46
CA GLN A 2 -11.94 32.09 10.07
C GLN A 2 -12.04 31.65 8.59
N ARG A 3 -11.53 32.48 7.66
CA ARG A 3 -11.49 32.15 6.22
C ARG A 3 -10.63 30.91 5.91
N VAL A 4 -9.47 30.78 6.58
CA VAL A 4 -8.58 29.61 6.42
C VAL A 4 -9.29 28.34 6.85
N LEU A 5 -9.98 28.36 8.00
CA LEU A 5 -10.72 27.21 8.51
C LEU A 5 -11.88 26.83 7.58
N SER A 6 -12.67 27.80 7.12
CA SER A 6 -13.82 27.52 6.24
C SER A 6 -13.41 26.97 4.88
N VAL A 7 -12.36 27.54 4.26
CA VAL A 7 -11.84 27.04 2.99
C VAL A 7 -11.21 25.66 3.17
N SER A 8 -10.44 25.44 4.24
CA SER A 8 -9.81 24.14 4.51
C SER A 8 -10.85 23.04 4.71
N LEU A 9 -11.90 23.30 5.50
CA LEU A 9 -13.00 22.37 5.70
C LEU A 9 -13.74 22.06 4.39
N SER A 10 -14.14 23.10 3.64
CA SER A 10 -14.84 22.93 2.36
C SER A 10 -14.03 22.09 1.37
N HIS A 11 -12.72 22.31 1.30
CA HIS A 11 -11.84 21.55 0.40
C HIS A 11 -11.50 20.15 0.92
N ALA A 12 -11.47 19.93 2.23
CA ALA A 12 -11.34 18.59 2.81
C ALA A 12 -12.57 17.72 2.49
N ILE A 13 -13.79 18.28 2.60
CA ILE A 13 -15.04 17.62 2.20
C ILE A 13 -15.00 17.27 0.71
N ARG A 14 -14.59 18.21 -0.15
CA ARG A 14 -14.41 17.95 -1.59
C ARG A 14 -13.37 16.86 -1.84
N GLY A 15 -12.28 16.83 -1.06
CA GLY A 15 -11.25 15.79 -1.15
C GLY A 15 -11.80 14.39 -0.88
N ALA A 16 -12.64 14.25 0.16
CA ALA A 16 -13.30 12.98 0.45
C ALA A 16 -14.30 12.60 -0.66
N ALA A 17 -15.16 13.54 -1.06
CA ALA A 17 -16.18 13.32 -2.10
C ALA A 17 -15.58 12.97 -3.46
N PHE A 18 -14.39 13.49 -3.81
CA PHE A 18 -13.74 13.27 -5.10
C PHE A 18 -13.49 11.79 -5.43
N VAL A 19 -13.22 10.96 -4.42
CA VAL A 19 -13.00 9.51 -4.59
C VAL A 19 -14.23 8.71 -4.16
N LEU A 20 -14.92 9.15 -3.09
CA LEU A 20 -16.07 8.44 -2.56
C LEU A 20 -17.25 8.41 -3.54
N LEU A 21 -17.54 9.52 -4.24
CA LEU A 21 -18.68 9.59 -5.17
C LEU A 21 -18.51 8.66 -6.39
N PRO A 22 -17.33 8.59 -7.06
CA PRO A 22 -17.09 7.57 -8.08
C PRO A 22 -17.30 6.14 -7.58
N PHE A 23 -16.82 5.79 -6.38
CA PHE A 23 -17.06 4.47 -5.82
C PHE A 23 -18.54 4.22 -5.53
N ALA A 24 -19.26 5.21 -4.99
CA ALA A 24 -20.70 5.11 -4.75
C ALA A 24 -21.47 4.90 -6.05
N PHE A 25 -21.13 5.63 -7.10
CA PHE A 25 -21.74 5.49 -8.42
C PHE A 25 -21.53 4.08 -9.00
N VAL A 26 -20.29 3.58 -8.98
CA VAL A 26 -19.98 2.24 -9.49
C VAL A 26 -20.65 1.15 -8.67
N ALA A 27 -20.66 1.28 -7.34
CA ALA A 27 -21.33 0.32 -6.45
C ALA A 27 -22.85 0.29 -6.69
N LEU A 28 -23.47 1.45 -6.91
CA LEU A 28 -24.89 1.55 -7.23
C LEU A 28 -25.23 0.88 -8.57
N ILE A 29 -24.42 1.09 -9.61
CA ILE A 29 -24.60 0.42 -10.90
C ILE A 29 -24.44 -1.09 -10.78
N ALA A 30 -23.37 -1.55 -10.12
CA ALA A 30 -23.11 -2.97 -9.92
C ALA A 30 -24.27 -3.64 -9.14
N TRP A 31 -24.78 -2.97 -8.10
CA TRP A 31 -25.90 -3.47 -7.32
C TRP A 31 -27.22 -3.48 -8.13
N ALA A 32 -27.51 -2.41 -8.88
CA ALA A 32 -28.71 -2.32 -9.70
C ALA A 32 -28.73 -3.38 -10.82
N THR A 33 -27.57 -3.73 -11.37
CA THR A 33 -27.43 -4.74 -12.42
C THR A 33 -27.39 -6.18 -11.90
N ALA A 34 -27.02 -6.38 -10.62
CA ALA A 34 -26.98 -7.69 -9.98
C ALA A 34 -28.38 -8.26 -9.64
N GLY A 35 -29.46 -7.49 -9.81
CA GLY A 35 -30.83 -7.98 -9.69
C GLY A 35 -31.26 -8.37 -8.26
N SER A 36 -30.72 -7.68 -7.24
CA SER A 36 -31.05 -7.97 -5.84
C SER A 36 -32.54 -7.74 -5.55
N ALA A 37 -33.26 -8.81 -5.20
CA ALA A 37 -34.68 -8.76 -4.88
C ALA A 37 -35.00 -8.27 -3.46
N THR A 38 -33.99 -8.18 -2.57
CA THR A 38 -34.18 -7.94 -1.12
C THR A 38 -33.26 -6.87 -0.53
N GLY A 39 -32.32 -6.32 -1.30
CA GLY A 39 -31.38 -5.30 -0.82
C GLY A 39 -31.99 -3.90 -0.75
N THR A 40 -31.49 -3.07 0.16
CA THR A 40 -31.83 -1.63 0.16
C THR A 40 -30.72 -0.85 -0.53
N THR A 41 -31.02 0.34 -1.05
CA THR A 41 -30.01 1.23 -1.67
C THR A 41 -28.91 1.68 -0.68
N THR A 42 -29.11 1.48 0.62
CA THR A 42 -28.09 1.77 1.64
C THR A 42 -26.92 0.80 1.57
N ASP A 43 -27.13 -0.43 1.13
CA ASP A 43 -26.09 -1.47 1.07
C ASP A 43 -24.98 -1.16 0.05
N PRO A 44 -25.25 -0.79 -1.22
CA PRO A 44 -24.20 -0.37 -2.14
C PRO A 44 -23.50 0.92 -1.71
N ILE A 45 -24.20 1.85 -1.05
CA ILE A 45 -23.58 3.08 -0.53
C ILE A 45 -22.58 2.73 0.60
N ARG A 46 -22.97 1.84 1.51
CA ARG A 46 -22.09 1.36 2.59
C ARG A 46 -20.90 0.57 2.03
N GLY A 47 -21.13 -0.25 1.00
CA GLY A 47 -20.08 -0.97 0.28
C GLY A 47 -19.06 -0.03 -0.36
N ALA A 48 -19.51 1.02 -1.04
CA ALA A 48 -18.64 2.05 -1.60
C ALA A 48 -17.81 2.77 -0.52
N LEU A 49 -18.42 3.02 0.64
CA LEU A 49 -17.71 3.60 1.77
C LEU A 49 -16.63 2.67 2.31
N TRP A 50 -16.89 1.36 2.39
CA TRP A 50 -15.86 0.37 2.76
C TRP A 50 -14.72 0.29 1.74
N ILE A 51 -15.03 0.32 0.44
CA ILE A 51 -13.98 0.38 -0.61
C ILE A 51 -13.14 1.65 -0.44
N TRP A 52 -13.78 2.79 -0.18
CA TRP A 52 -13.10 4.07 0.05
C TRP A 52 -12.22 4.03 1.31
N LEU A 53 -12.69 3.43 2.41
CA LEU A 53 -11.89 3.24 3.63
C LEU A 53 -10.74 2.24 3.42
N GLY A 54 -10.97 1.18 2.65
CA GLY A 54 -9.92 0.23 2.23
C GLY A 54 -8.83 0.90 1.40
N ALA A 55 -9.19 1.89 0.57
CA ALA A 55 -8.21 2.71 -0.15
C ALA A 55 -7.35 3.60 0.76
N HIS A 56 -7.78 3.83 2.01
CA HIS A 56 -6.94 4.46 3.05
C HIS A 56 -6.09 3.45 3.83
N HIS A 57 -6.11 2.17 3.45
CA HIS A 57 -5.45 1.07 4.16
C HIS A 57 -5.99 0.87 5.60
N ILE A 58 -7.29 1.16 5.82
CA ILE A 58 -7.93 0.93 7.13
C ILE A 58 -8.45 -0.52 7.19
N PRO A 59 -7.97 -1.36 8.13
CA PRO A 59 -8.43 -2.75 8.24
C PRO A 59 -9.88 -2.89 8.72
N PHE A 60 -10.47 -4.05 8.47
CA PHE A 60 -11.85 -4.38 8.85
C PHE A 60 -11.90 -5.63 9.72
N SER A 61 -12.77 -5.63 10.72
CA SER A 61 -13.29 -6.84 11.34
C SER A 61 -14.62 -7.21 10.69
N ILE A 62 -14.77 -8.48 10.37
CA ILE A 62 -15.91 -9.03 9.65
C ILE A 62 -16.52 -10.11 10.53
N ALA A 63 -17.85 -10.19 10.59
CA ALA A 63 -18.56 -11.33 11.16
C ALA A 63 -19.09 -12.17 9.99
N LEU A 64 -18.54 -13.37 9.82
CA LEU A 64 -18.83 -14.26 8.69
C LEU A 64 -20.21 -14.90 8.85
N PRO A 65 -21.18 -14.63 7.95
CA PRO A 65 -22.46 -15.33 7.97
C PRO A 65 -22.31 -16.78 7.49
N PRO A 66 -23.09 -17.76 8.00
CA PRO A 66 -24.10 -17.64 9.07
C PRO A 66 -23.54 -17.87 10.48
N SER A 67 -22.29 -18.33 10.62
CA SER A 67 -21.71 -18.76 11.89
C SER A 67 -21.41 -17.60 12.85
N GLY A 68 -21.31 -16.37 12.34
CA GLY A 68 -20.85 -15.21 13.10
C GLY A 68 -19.36 -15.29 13.45
N ALA A 69 -18.61 -16.18 12.80
CA ALA A 69 -17.18 -16.35 13.06
C ALA A 69 -16.44 -15.03 12.84
N ILE A 70 -15.49 -14.75 13.72
CA ILE A 70 -14.70 -13.52 13.67
C ILE A 70 -13.73 -13.64 12.50
N GLY A 71 -13.78 -12.67 11.61
CA GLY A 71 -12.86 -12.52 10.51
C GLY A 71 -12.13 -11.18 10.50
N TYR A 72 -10.97 -11.15 9.85
CA TYR A 72 -10.15 -9.94 9.76
C TYR A 72 -9.68 -9.71 8.32
N PHE A 73 -9.92 -8.51 7.81
CA PHE A 73 -9.52 -8.12 6.45
C PHE A 73 -8.56 -6.94 6.53
N SER A 74 -7.28 -7.26 6.33
CA SER A 74 -6.16 -6.30 6.47
C SER A 74 -5.16 -6.38 5.32
N TYR A 75 -5.20 -7.44 4.50
CA TYR A 75 -4.43 -7.49 3.27
C TYR A 75 -5.11 -6.58 2.23
N LEU A 76 -4.75 -5.30 2.25
CA LEU A 76 -5.34 -4.25 1.43
C LEU A 76 -4.37 -3.80 0.32
N PRO A 77 -4.88 -3.37 -0.85
CA PRO A 77 -4.05 -2.90 -1.94
C PRO A 77 -3.49 -1.52 -1.60
N TRP A 78 -2.20 -1.42 -1.25
CA TRP A 78 -1.62 -0.12 -0.90
C TRP A 78 -1.45 0.78 -2.12
N GLY A 79 -1.52 0.24 -3.34
CA GLY A 79 -1.68 1.04 -4.57
C GLY A 79 -2.95 1.90 -4.57
N ALA A 80 -4.01 1.47 -3.86
CA ALA A 80 -5.24 2.24 -3.72
C ALA A 80 -5.05 3.54 -2.93
N MET A 81 -4.02 3.64 -2.06
CA MET A 81 -3.69 4.85 -1.31
C MET A 81 -3.32 6.03 -2.20
N ALA A 82 -2.91 5.77 -3.46
CA ALA A 82 -2.68 6.82 -4.45
C ALA A 82 -3.95 7.63 -4.74
N LEU A 83 -5.14 7.01 -4.67
CA LEU A 83 -6.42 7.67 -4.95
C LEU A 83 -6.74 8.78 -3.93
N PRO A 84 -6.84 8.51 -2.61
CA PRO A 84 -7.05 9.57 -1.63
C PRO A 84 -5.87 10.53 -1.55
N PHE A 85 -4.62 10.07 -1.76
CA PHE A 85 -3.45 10.96 -1.81
C PHE A 85 -3.59 12.02 -2.90
N LEU A 86 -3.91 11.62 -4.13
CA LEU A 86 -4.09 12.54 -5.26
C LEU A 86 -5.30 13.46 -5.05
N ALA A 87 -6.40 12.93 -4.53
CA ALA A 87 -7.60 13.73 -4.23
C ALA A 87 -7.32 14.83 -3.19
N VAL A 88 -6.63 14.49 -2.10
CA VAL A 88 -6.18 15.47 -1.10
C VAL A 88 -5.24 16.49 -1.74
N ARG A 89 -4.23 16.02 -2.49
CA ARG A 89 -3.26 16.90 -3.15
C ARG A 89 -3.93 17.94 -4.04
N ILE A 90 -4.86 17.50 -4.89
CA ILE A 90 -5.59 18.35 -5.84
C ILE A 90 -6.47 19.35 -5.08
N THR A 91 -7.25 18.89 -4.11
CA THR A 91 -8.21 19.75 -3.42
C THR A 91 -7.55 20.72 -2.45
N PHE A 92 -6.45 20.33 -1.80
CA PHE A 92 -5.61 21.24 -1.02
C PHE A 92 -4.99 22.33 -1.89
N LYS A 93 -4.43 21.98 -3.07
CA LYS A 93 -3.91 22.97 -4.02
C LYS A 93 -4.98 23.99 -4.42
N ARG A 94 -6.17 23.51 -4.80
CA ARG A 94 -7.32 24.38 -5.11
C ARG A 94 -7.74 25.26 -3.92
N GLY A 95 -7.61 24.75 -2.69
CA GLY A 95 -7.90 25.51 -1.46
C GLY A 95 -6.88 26.63 -1.25
N LEU A 96 -5.59 26.36 -1.51
CA LEU A 96 -4.53 27.36 -1.47
C LEU A 96 -4.75 28.46 -2.51
N ASP A 97 -5.10 28.07 -3.74
CA ASP A 97 -5.43 29.00 -4.83
C ASP A 97 -6.63 29.88 -4.47
N ARG A 98 -7.63 29.33 -3.76
CA ARG A 98 -8.83 30.06 -3.31
C ARG A 98 -8.55 31.06 -2.19
N LEU A 99 -7.53 30.80 -1.37
CA LEU A 99 -7.12 31.73 -0.32
C LEU A 99 -6.34 32.92 -0.89
N GLN A 100 -5.72 32.82 -2.08
CA GLN A 100 -5.02 33.93 -2.75
C GLN A 100 -3.98 34.65 -1.86
N GLY A 101 -3.33 33.94 -0.94
CA GLY A 101 -2.38 34.54 0.01
C GLY A 101 -3.03 35.14 1.27
N ASP A 102 -4.35 35.04 1.44
CA ASP A 102 -5.06 35.41 2.68
C ASP A 102 -4.87 34.34 3.78
N TYR A 103 -3.61 34.06 4.08
CA TYR A 103 -3.13 33.21 5.16
C TYR A 103 -1.76 33.71 5.62
N HIS A 104 -1.52 33.70 6.94
CA HIS A 104 -0.24 34.13 7.49
C HIS A 104 0.86 33.10 7.23
N ASP A 105 0.53 31.81 7.35
CA ASP A 105 1.47 30.70 7.13
C ASP A 105 0.75 29.52 6.46
N ILE A 106 1.36 28.98 5.41
CA ILE A 106 0.91 27.75 4.73
C ILE A 106 0.86 26.56 5.68
N LYS A 107 1.72 26.52 6.71
CA LYS A 107 1.69 25.46 7.73
C LYS A 107 0.34 25.43 8.46
N GLY A 108 -0.23 26.60 8.77
CA GLY A 108 -1.55 26.71 9.40
C GLY A 108 -2.66 26.14 8.51
N VAL A 109 -2.65 26.48 7.22
CA VAL A 109 -3.60 25.93 6.23
C VAL A 109 -3.45 24.41 6.11
N ARG A 110 -2.21 23.91 6.06
CA ARG A 110 -1.89 22.48 5.99
C ARG A 110 -2.43 21.72 7.19
N ILE A 111 -2.14 22.21 8.39
CA ILE A 111 -2.62 21.59 9.64
C ILE A 111 -4.15 21.57 9.66
N ALA A 112 -4.79 22.71 9.38
CA ALA A 112 -6.25 22.79 9.36
C ALA A 112 -6.88 21.80 8.37
N TYR A 113 -6.39 21.76 7.12
CA TYR A 113 -6.89 20.83 6.11
C TYR A 113 -6.68 19.36 6.53
N THR A 114 -5.47 19.02 6.98
CA THR A 114 -5.10 17.65 7.38
C THR A 114 -5.98 17.18 8.54
N LEU A 115 -6.22 18.04 9.54
CA LEU A 115 -7.10 17.74 10.65
C LEU A 115 -8.56 17.54 10.22
N PHE A 116 -9.10 18.43 9.38
CA PHE A 116 -10.47 18.26 8.87
C PHE A 116 -10.63 16.97 8.07
N TYR A 117 -9.68 16.66 7.18
CA TYR A 117 -9.72 15.42 6.41
C TYR A 117 -9.63 14.19 7.32
N THR A 118 -8.75 14.21 8.32
CA THR A 118 -8.60 13.15 9.33
C THR A 118 -9.90 12.93 10.11
N VAL A 119 -10.56 14.00 10.55
CA VAL A 119 -11.86 13.94 11.22
C VAL A 119 -12.93 13.34 10.31
N ILE A 120 -12.99 13.75 9.04
CA ILE A 120 -13.94 13.21 8.07
C ILE A 120 -13.74 11.70 7.87
N VAL A 121 -12.52 11.26 7.61
CA VAL A 121 -12.21 9.83 7.42
C VAL A 121 -12.55 9.02 8.68
N THR A 122 -12.21 9.53 9.86
CA THR A 122 -12.49 8.87 11.14
C THR A 122 -13.98 8.77 11.42
N ALA A 123 -14.73 9.86 11.21
CA ALA A 123 -16.18 9.89 11.37
C ALA A 123 -16.86 8.91 10.41
N LEU A 124 -16.48 8.91 9.14
CA LEU A 124 -17.01 7.98 8.15
C LEU A 124 -16.65 6.52 8.45
N SER A 125 -15.44 6.26 8.95
CA SER A 125 -15.01 4.94 9.42
C SER A 125 -15.95 4.43 10.51
N TYR A 126 -16.19 5.24 11.54
CA TYR A 126 -17.09 4.90 12.65
C TYR A 126 -18.55 4.71 12.19
N LEU A 127 -19.08 5.66 11.40
CA LEU A 127 -20.47 5.65 10.93
C LEU A 127 -20.77 4.55 9.90
N SER A 128 -19.75 4.00 9.24
CA SER A 128 -19.90 2.93 8.25
C SER A 128 -20.13 1.54 8.83
N ALA A 129 -20.07 1.39 10.16
CA ALA A 129 -20.18 0.11 10.84
C ALA A 129 -21.53 -0.57 10.58
N SER A 130 -21.50 -1.89 10.40
CA SER A 130 -22.66 -2.77 10.37
C SER A 130 -22.41 -4.00 11.25
N PRO A 131 -23.44 -4.80 11.59
CA PRO A 131 -23.25 -6.05 12.34
C PRO A 131 -22.27 -7.02 11.66
N ALA A 132 -22.18 -6.99 10.33
CA ALA A 132 -21.33 -7.88 9.56
C ALA A 132 -19.93 -7.31 9.29
N VAL A 133 -19.77 -5.98 9.19
CA VAL A 133 -18.51 -5.35 8.78
C VAL A 133 -18.26 -4.10 9.60
N THR A 134 -17.11 -4.05 10.26
CA THR A 134 -16.67 -2.92 11.08
C THR A 134 -15.27 -2.52 10.68
N SER A 135 -15.07 -1.26 10.28
CA SER A 135 -13.72 -0.74 10.09
C SER A 135 -13.06 -0.51 11.45
N LYS A 136 -11.74 -0.70 11.55
CA LYS A 136 -10.97 -0.39 12.76
C LYS A 136 -10.78 1.12 12.88
N TRP A 137 -11.85 1.82 13.28
CA TRP A 137 -11.96 3.28 13.28
C TRP A 137 -10.85 3.99 14.06
N TYR A 138 -10.28 3.36 15.09
CA TYR A 138 -9.17 3.93 15.87
C TYR A 138 -7.85 4.00 15.07
N LEU A 139 -7.71 3.25 13.98
CA LEU A 139 -6.58 3.35 13.05
C LEU A 139 -6.80 4.42 11.96
N ALA A 140 -8.06 4.76 11.67
CA ALA A 140 -8.42 5.77 10.68
C ALA A 140 -7.67 7.11 10.86
N PRO A 141 -7.54 7.69 12.06
CA PRO A 141 -6.82 8.95 12.21
C PRO A 141 -5.33 8.83 11.85
N ILE A 142 -4.70 7.69 12.11
CA ILE A 142 -3.27 7.47 11.82
C ILE A 142 -3.05 7.47 10.30
N PHE A 143 -3.79 6.63 9.58
CA PHE A 143 -3.65 6.53 8.12
C PHE A 143 -4.08 7.83 7.41
N ALA A 144 -5.20 8.42 7.83
CA ALA A 144 -5.69 9.67 7.22
C ALA A 144 -4.71 10.82 7.42
N LEU A 145 -4.10 10.95 8.61
CA LEU A 145 -3.12 12.00 8.90
C LEU A 145 -1.85 11.79 8.07
N VAL A 146 -1.35 10.56 7.95
CA VAL A 146 -0.18 10.25 7.12
C VAL A 146 -0.45 10.55 5.64
N ILE A 147 -1.56 10.06 5.08
CA ILE A 147 -1.90 10.27 3.67
C ILE A 147 -2.11 11.75 3.36
N SER A 148 -2.94 12.44 4.15
CA SER A 148 -3.26 13.85 3.89
C SER A 148 -2.09 14.77 4.20
N GLY A 149 -1.32 14.50 5.27
CA GLY A 149 -0.09 15.20 5.59
C GLY A 149 0.95 15.07 4.47
N ALA A 150 1.22 13.84 4.02
CA ALA A 150 2.14 13.60 2.91
C ALA A 150 1.68 14.30 1.63
N ALA A 151 0.40 14.21 1.27
CA ALA A 151 -0.16 14.84 0.07
C ALA A 151 -0.01 16.36 0.10
N THR A 152 -0.34 17.00 1.23
CA THR A 152 -0.24 18.47 1.38
C THR A 152 1.19 18.99 1.46
N LEU A 153 2.18 18.17 1.85
CA LEU A 153 3.60 18.50 1.80
C LEU A 153 4.13 18.57 0.35
N THR A 154 3.45 17.93 -0.61
CA THR A 154 3.81 17.98 -2.04
C THR A 154 3.22 19.18 -2.81
N CYS A 155 2.56 20.10 -2.10
CA CYS A 155 1.90 21.29 -2.64
C CYS A 155 2.49 22.57 -2.02
N GLY A 156 2.58 23.64 -2.84
CA GLY A 156 3.15 24.92 -2.43
C GLY A 156 4.67 25.00 -2.71
N PRO A 157 5.39 25.95 -2.05
CA PRO A 157 6.85 26.02 -2.13
C PRO A 157 7.48 24.68 -1.75
N ARG A 158 8.43 24.19 -2.56
CA ARG A 158 9.06 22.88 -2.34
C ARG A 158 9.71 22.85 -0.95
N ILE A 159 9.17 22.02 -0.06
CA ILE A 159 9.82 21.72 1.20
C ILE A 159 11.04 20.87 0.89
N ARG A 160 12.21 21.31 1.37
CA ARG A 160 13.43 20.53 1.22
C ARG A 160 13.31 19.29 2.09
N ILE A 161 13.11 18.14 1.46
CA ILE A 161 13.14 16.84 2.13
C ILE A 161 14.54 16.63 2.71
N ALA A 162 14.62 16.06 3.91
CA ALA A 162 15.91 15.74 4.52
C ALA A 162 16.67 14.75 3.63
N LYS A 163 17.95 15.03 3.36
CA LYS A 163 18.80 14.21 2.49
C LYS A 163 18.80 12.71 2.82
N PRO A 164 18.81 12.27 4.11
CA PRO A 164 18.71 10.85 4.43
C PRO A 164 17.41 10.19 3.94
N ILE A 165 16.29 10.89 4.05
CA ILE A 165 14.97 10.42 3.60
C ILE A 165 14.94 10.34 2.07
N GLU A 166 15.52 11.31 1.39
CA GLU A 166 15.63 11.32 -0.07
C GLU A 166 16.42 10.11 -0.58
N ILE A 167 17.57 9.80 0.03
CA ILE A 167 18.37 8.62 -0.34
C ILE A 167 17.61 7.33 -0.05
N ALA A 168 17.02 7.19 1.13
CA ALA A 168 16.23 6.03 1.51
C ALA A 168 15.07 5.77 0.53
N THR A 169 14.28 6.81 0.23
CA THR A 169 13.15 6.71 -0.69
C THR A 169 13.58 6.37 -2.12
N ARG A 170 14.73 6.87 -2.60
CA ARG A 170 15.30 6.46 -3.89
C ARG A 170 15.66 4.97 -3.92
N LEU A 171 16.30 4.45 -2.88
CA LEU A 171 16.65 3.02 -2.80
C LEU A 171 15.40 2.13 -2.74
N LEU A 172 14.40 2.50 -1.95
CA LEU A 172 13.11 1.81 -1.90
C LEU A 172 12.40 1.84 -3.26
N ALA A 173 12.44 2.98 -3.96
CA ALA A 173 11.87 3.12 -5.30
C ALA A 173 12.57 2.21 -6.32
N ILE A 174 13.88 1.96 -6.19
CA ILE A 174 14.59 0.99 -7.04
C ILE A 174 14.04 -0.43 -6.80
N ILE A 175 13.86 -0.84 -5.53
CA ILE A 175 13.31 -2.17 -5.19
C ILE A 175 11.91 -2.33 -5.79
N VAL A 176 11.02 -1.38 -5.52
CA VAL A 176 9.64 -1.41 -6.01
C VAL A 176 9.60 -1.36 -7.53
N GLY A 177 10.39 -0.48 -8.15
CA GLY A 177 10.43 -0.30 -9.60
C GLY A 177 10.93 -1.55 -10.33
N LEU A 178 12.04 -2.14 -9.90
CA LEU A 178 12.56 -3.38 -10.50
C LEU A 178 11.59 -4.55 -10.28
N SER A 179 10.97 -4.63 -9.12
CA SER A 179 9.99 -5.68 -8.83
C SER A 179 8.71 -5.51 -9.66
N LEU A 180 8.25 -4.29 -9.89
CA LEU A 180 7.11 -4.01 -10.79
C LEU A 180 7.43 -4.37 -12.23
N LEU A 181 8.66 -4.12 -12.72
CA LEU A 181 9.08 -4.56 -14.04
C LEU A 181 9.05 -6.08 -14.15
N ALA A 182 9.59 -6.79 -13.16
CA ALA A 182 9.55 -8.25 -13.12
C ALA A 182 8.13 -8.80 -13.05
N VAL A 183 7.27 -8.22 -12.20
CA VAL A 183 5.84 -8.56 -12.12
C VAL A 183 5.15 -8.31 -13.48
N GLY A 184 5.46 -7.22 -14.17
CA GLY A 184 4.95 -6.94 -15.52
C GLY A 184 5.32 -8.05 -16.50
N ILE A 185 6.59 -8.46 -16.53
CA ILE A 185 7.07 -9.58 -17.36
C ILE A 185 6.34 -10.88 -17.00
N LEU A 186 6.15 -11.16 -15.71
CA LEU A 186 5.41 -12.34 -15.25
C LEU A 186 3.95 -12.31 -15.69
N ILE A 187 3.26 -11.17 -15.64
CA ILE A 187 1.88 -11.02 -16.13
C ILE A 187 1.79 -11.37 -17.61
N PHE A 188 2.72 -10.88 -18.43
CA PHE A 188 2.71 -11.17 -19.88
C PHE A 188 3.02 -12.64 -20.18
N THR A 189 3.96 -13.24 -19.46
CA THR A 189 4.36 -14.64 -19.66
C THR A 189 3.37 -15.66 -19.08
N ARG A 190 2.55 -15.26 -18.10
CA ARG A 190 1.53 -16.08 -17.41
C ARG A 190 0.10 -15.63 -17.71
N ILE A 191 -0.11 -15.04 -18.88
CA ILE A 191 -1.42 -14.46 -19.23
C ILE A 191 -2.51 -15.52 -19.32
N ALA A 192 -2.15 -16.77 -19.66
CA ALA A 192 -3.08 -17.89 -19.76
C ALA A 192 -3.67 -18.27 -18.38
N GLU A 193 -2.83 -18.33 -17.35
CA GLU A 193 -3.22 -18.64 -15.97
C GLU A 193 -4.09 -17.52 -15.38
N ILE A 194 -3.72 -16.26 -15.62
CA ILE A 194 -4.50 -15.09 -15.21
C ILE A 194 -5.89 -15.11 -15.87
N LYS A 195 -5.95 -15.45 -17.16
CA LYS A 195 -7.21 -15.59 -17.89
C LYS A 195 -8.08 -16.69 -17.29
N LEU A 196 -7.52 -17.87 -17.02
CA LEU A 196 -8.23 -19.00 -16.42
C LEU A 196 -8.85 -18.61 -15.06
N LEU A 197 -8.09 -17.97 -14.19
CA LEU A 197 -8.58 -17.50 -12.88
C LEU A 197 -9.65 -16.40 -13.02
N THR A 198 -9.54 -15.55 -14.05
CA THR A 198 -10.54 -14.52 -14.34
C THR A 198 -11.85 -15.13 -14.84
N GLU A 199 -11.77 -16.12 -15.73
CA GLU A 199 -12.94 -16.83 -16.26
C GLU A 199 -13.66 -17.64 -15.17
N ALA A 200 -12.91 -18.23 -14.23
CA ALA A 200 -13.46 -18.94 -13.09
C ALA A 200 -14.35 -18.06 -12.18
N LEU A 201 -14.09 -16.75 -12.13
CA LEU A 201 -14.90 -15.80 -11.34
C LEU A 201 -16.16 -15.33 -12.07
N GLN A 202 -16.28 -15.59 -13.38
CA GLN A 202 -17.40 -15.18 -14.24
C GLN A 202 -17.88 -13.73 -13.99
N PRO A 203 -16.99 -12.73 -13.96
CA PRO A 203 -17.31 -11.43 -13.36
C PRO A 203 -18.19 -10.52 -14.23
N GLY A 204 -18.59 -10.97 -15.44
CA GLY A 204 -19.28 -10.13 -16.41
C GLY A 204 -18.45 -8.89 -16.83
N ILE A 205 -19.07 -7.94 -17.54
CA ILE A 205 -18.36 -6.74 -18.03
C ILE A 205 -18.00 -5.79 -16.88
N PHE A 206 -18.99 -5.44 -16.04
CA PHE A 206 -18.78 -4.50 -14.94
C PHE A 206 -17.89 -5.07 -13.84
N GLY A 207 -18.15 -6.32 -13.42
CA GLY A 207 -17.27 -6.98 -12.45
C GLY A 207 -15.89 -7.22 -13.04
N GLY A 208 -15.77 -7.53 -14.33
CA GLY A 208 -14.48 -7.69 -15.02
C GLY A 208 -13.65 -6.40 -15.00
N ALA A 209 -14.27 -5.26 -15.27
CA ALA A 209 -13.61 -3.95 -15.17
C ALA A 209 -13.17 -3.63 -13.73
N LEU A 210 -14.01 -3.94 -12.74
CA LEU A 210 -13.71 -3.71 -11.34
C LEU A 210 -12.59 -4.65 -10.84
N LEU A 211 -12.59 -5.89 -11.29
CA LEU A 211 -11.57 -6.88 -11.02
C LEU A 211 -10.25 -6.48 -11.65
N LEU A 212 -10.24 -5.99 -12.89
CA LEU A 212 -9.05 -5.43 -13.53
C LEU A 212 -8.48 -4.26 -12.72
N LEU A 213 -9.33 -3.32 -12.31
CA LEU A 213 -8.92 -2.21 -11.44
C LEU A 213 -8.31 -2.73 -10.13
N LEU A 214 -8.95 -3.71 -9.49
CA LEU A 214 -8.46 -4.32 -8.27
C LEU A 214 -7.06 -4.94 -8.47
N ASN A 215 -6.85 -5.69 -9.55
CA ASN A 215 -5.55 -6.26 -9.90
C ASN A 215 -4.47 -5.17 -10.04
N ILE A 216 -4.79 -4.07 -10.73
CA ILE A 216 -3.88 -2.91 -10.87
C ILE A 216 -3.51 -2.33 -9.50
N LEU A 217 -4.49 -2.17 -8.61
CA LEU A 217 -4.26 -1.61 -7.28
C LEU A 217 -3.43 -2.53 -6.37
N TYR A 218 -3.44 -3.85 -6.62
CA TYR A 218 -2.61 -4.84 -5.92
C TYR A 218 -1.23 -5.07 -6.53
N LEU A 219 -0.91 -4.51 -7.71
CA LEU A 219 0.44 -4.63 -8.29
C LEU A 219 1.56 -4.22 -7.32
N PRO A 220 1.41 -3.16 -6.51
CA PRO A 220 2.44 -2.79 -5.56
C PRO A 220 2.62 -3.85 -4.43
N ASN A 221 1.55 -4.51 -3.99
CA ASN A 221 1.65 -5.65 -3.06
C ASN A 221 2.39 -6.82 -3.72
N ALA A 222 2.06 -7.14 -4.98
CA ALA A 222 2.74 -8.18 -5.74
C ALA A 222 4.23 -7.88 -5.97
N ALA A 223 4.58 -6.60 -6.16
CA ALA A 223 5.98 -6.17 -6.27
C ALA A 223 6.75 -6.46 -4.97
N ILE A 224 6.16 -6.18 -3.80
CA ILE A 224 6.81 -6.50 -2.51
C ILE A 224 6.86 -8.01 -2.28
N ALA A 225 5.83 -8.77 -2.68
CA ALA A 225 5.86 -10.23 -2.65
C ALA A 225 7.00 -10.79 -3.52
N PHE A 226 7.20 -10.25 -4.73
CA PHE A 226 8.32 -10.61 -5.60
C PHE A 226 9.66 -10.23 -4.97
N ALA A 227 9.81 -9.02 -4.43
CA ALA A 227 11.01 -8.59 -3.72
C ALA A 227 11.36 -9.55 -2.57
N SER A 228 10.36 -9.96 -1.78
CA SER A 228 10.52 -10.93 -0.70
C SER A 228 10.86 -12.33 -1.20
N TYR A 229 10.31 -12.74 -2.34
CA TYR A 229 10.65 -14.01 -2.98
C TYR A 229 12.13 -14.04 -3.38
N ILE A 230 12.63 -13.01 -4.07
CA ILE A 230 14.02 -12.96 -4.53
C ILE A 230 15.04 -12.67 -3.43
N ALA A 231 14.63 -12.01 -2.34
CA ALA A 231 15.40 -11.92 -1.10
C ALA A 231 15.52 -13.28 -0.39
N GLY A 232 14.65 -14.25 -0.72
CA GLY A 232 14.65 -15.60 -0.17
C GLY A 232 13.68 -15.83 0.98
N SER A 233 13.06 -14.79 1.55
CA SER A 233 12.07 -14.94 2.62
C SER A 233 10.73 -15.48 2.15
N GLY A 234 10.37 -15.24 0.89
CA GLY A 234 9.11 -15.70 0.29
C GLY A 234 7.87 -14.96 0.79
N PHE A 235 6.70 -15.50 0.47
CA PHE A 235 5.40 -14.96 0.89
C PHE A 235 4.40 -16.09 1.15
N ALA A 236 3.30 -15.76 1.83
CA ALA A 236 2.21 -16.68 2.16
C ALA A 236 0.94 -16.31 1.39
N LEU A 237 0.14 -17.33 1.07
CA LEU A 237 -1.19 -17.24 0.44
C LEU A 237 -2.26 -17.94 1.30
N GLY A 238 -2.00 -18.07 2.59
CA GLY A 238 -2.82 -18.76 3.57
C GLY A 238 -1.98 -19.20 4.77
N THR A 239 -2.65 -19.61 5.82
CA THR A 239 -2.03 -20.22 6.99
C THR A 239 -1.28 -21.50 6.57
N ASP A 240 -0.10 -21.70 7.14
CA ASP A 240 0.82 -22.80 6.82
C ASP A 240 1.30 -22.89 5.36
N THR A 241 1.09 -21.84 4.56
CA THR A 241 1.67 -21.74 3.21
C THR A 241 2.99 -20.98 3.20
N LEU A 242 3.90 -21.39 2.31
CA LEU A 242 5.14 -20.67 2.05
C LEU A 242 5.56 -20.89 0.61
N ILE A 243 5.66 -19.79 -0.13
CA ILE A 243 6.22 -19.74 -1.48
C ILE A 243 7.54 -18.97 -1.39
N SER A 244 8.66 -19.68 -1.47
CA SER A 244 10.00 -19.13 -1.56
C SER A 244 10.82 -19.89 -2.59
N PRO A 245 11.98 -19.36 -3.03
CA PRO A 245 12.86 -20.07 -3.97
C PRO A 245 13.26 -21.48 -3.50
N TRP A 246 13.33 -21.68 -2.18
CA TRP A 246 13.82 -22.92 -1.56
C TRP A 246 12.70 -23.81 -1.00
N TRP A 247 11.60 -23.21 -0.56
CA TRP A 247 10.46 -23.90 0.04
C TRP A 247 9.19 -23.61 -0.76
N TYR A 248 8.47 -24.66 -1.13
CA TYR A 248 7.18 -24.55 -1.78
C TYR A 248 6.17 -25.42 -1.03
N ARG A 249 5.18 -24.77 -0.42
CA ARG A 249 4.05 -25.40 0.26
C ARG A 249 2.81 -24.54 0.06
N VAL A 250 1.91 -25.03 -0.78
CA VAL A 250 0.60 -24.42 -1.06
C VAL A 250 -0.34 -25.57 -1.38
N ASP A 251 -1.46 -25.66 -0.67
CA ASP A 251 -2.45 -26.71 -0.93
C ASP A 251 -3.48 -26.27 -1.96
N GLN A 252 -4.04 -25.07 -1.76
CA GLN A 252 -5.02 -24.47 -2.68
C GLN A 252 -4.69 -23.00 -2.92
N LEU A 253 -4.81 -22.56 -4.17
CA LEU A 253 -4.66 -21.17 -4.54
C LEU A 253 -6.02 -20.47 -4.49
N PRO A 254 -6.15 -19.33 -3.80
CA PRO A 254 -7.34 -18.50 -3.88
C PRO A 254 -7.63 -18.08 -5.32
N VAL A 255 -8.91 -18.02 -5.70
CA VAL A 255 -9.32 -17.60 -7.04
C VAL A 255 -9.21 -16.07 -7.15
N PHE A 256 -7.99 -15.57 -7.27
CA PHE A 256 -7.66 -14.16 -7.49
C PHE A 256 -6.72 -14.03 -8.69
N PRO A 257 -7.08 -13.33 -9.78
CA PRO A 257 -6.36 -13.40 -11.05
C PRO A 257 -4.86 -13.09 -10.95
N LEU A 258 -4.47 -12.11 -10.13
CA LEU A 258 -3.05 -11.74 -9.97
C LEU A 258 -2.21 -12.91 -9.46
N LEU A 259 -2.78 -13.88 -8.73
CA LEU A 259 -2.06 -15.06 -8.25
C LEU A 259 -1.65 -16.01 -9.38
N GLY A 260 -2.15 -15.83 -10.61
CA GLY A 260 -1.69 -16.57 -11.78
C GLY A 260 -0.20 -16.38 -12.09
N ILE A 261 0.43 -15.31 -11.58
CA ILE A 261 1.88 -15.07 -11.74
C ILE A 261 2.74 -15.83 -10.73
N THR A 262 2.13 -16.55 -9.78
CA THR A 262 2.87 -17.22 -8.72
C THR A 262 3.67 -18.42 -9.28
N PRO A 263 4.84 -18.72 -8.71
CA PRO A 263 5.56 -19.95 -9.02
C PRO A 263 4.72 -21.18 -8.67
N LEU A 264 4.84 -22.24 -9.48
CA LEU A 264 4.20 -23.53 -9.23
C LEU A 264 5.16 -24.54 -8.58
N ASP A 265 6.46 -24.24 -8.64
CA ASP A 265 7.53 -25.09 -8.13
C ASP A 265 8.62 -24.23 -7.49
N ARG A 266 9.60 -24.92 -6.88
CA ARG A 266 10.79 -24.29 -6.32
C ARG A 266 11.74 -23.85 -7.43
N HIS A 267 12.27 -22.64 -7.32
CA HIS A 267 13.28 -22.12 -8.23
C HIS A 267 14.46 -21.51 -7.47
N PRO A 268 15.42 -22.32 -6.99
CA PRO A 268 16.52 -21.85 -6.13
C PRO A 268 17.39 -20.75 -6.74
N LEU A 269 17.50 -20.69 -8.06
CA LEU A 269 18.28 -19.65 -8.77
C LEU A 269 17.77 -18.23 -8.49
N PHE A 270 16.51 -18.06 -8.10
CA PHE A 270 15.99 -16.74 -7.70
C PHE A 270 16.65 -16.19 -6.43
N LEU A 271 17.35 -17.01 -5.63
CA LEU A 271 18.16 -16.54 -4.50
C LEU A 271 19.34 -15.65 -4.94
N LEU A 272 19.75 -15.70 -6.21
CA LEU A 272 20.69 -14.72 -6.75
C LEU A 272 20.15 -13.29 -6.67
N GLY A 273 18.84 -13.13 -6.50
CA GLY A 273 18.22 -11.84 -6.19
C GLY A 273 18.71 -11.19 -4.89
N ALA A 274 19.24 -11.95 -3.92
CA ALA A 274 19.90 -11.39 -2.75
C ALA A 274 21.06 -10.44 -3.12
N LEU A 275 21.71 -10.67 -4.26
CA LEU A 275 22.76 -9.78 -4.78
C LEU A 275 22.22 -8.37 -5.09
N LEU A 276 20.94 -8.23 -5.44
CA LEU A 276 20.31 -6.92 -5.62
C LEU A 276 20.32 -6.13 -4.30
N PHE A 277 19.92 -6.75 -3.20
CA PHE A 277 19.87 -6.10 -1.89
C PHE A 277 21.28 -5.75 -1.38
N ILE A 278 22.25 -6.65 -1.57
CA ILE A 278 23.66 -6.37 -1.29
C ILE A 278 24.15 -5.18 -2.13
N ALA A 279 23.84 -5.15 -3.44
CA ALA A 279 24.20 -4.04 -4.32
C ALA A 279 23.56 -2.72 -3.91
N LEU A 280 22.33 -2.73 -3.40
CA LEU A 280 21.69 -1.54 -2.82
C LEU A 280 22.41 -1.06 -1.54
N GLY A 281 22.94 -1.99 -0.76
CA GLY A 281 23.85 -1.69 0.36
C GLY A 281 25.12 -0.98 -0.07
N VAL A 282 25.77 -1.49 -1.11
CA VAL A 282 26.94 -0.84 -1.73
C VAL A 282 26.56 0.57 -2.22
N LEU A 283 25.43 0.71 -2.89
CA LEU A 283 24.94 1.97 -3.43
C LEU A 283 24.62 3.00 -2.32
N LEU A 284 24.00 2.54 -1.22
CA LEU A 284 23.76 3.34 -0.02
C LEU A 284 25.06 3.94 0.50
N ALA A 285 26.06 3.10 0.75
CA ALA A 285 27.37 3.52 1.24
C ALA A 285 28.07 4.46 0.24
N TYR A 286 28.07 4.10 -1.04
CA TYR A 286 28.68 4.90 -2.11
C TYR A 286 28.11 6.33 -2.18
N TRP A 287 26.80 6.51 -2.07
CA TRP A 287 26.15 7.83 -2.12
C TRP A 287 26.34 8.69 -0.87
N THR A 288 26.68 8.08 0.27
CA THR A 288 26.62 8.75 1.57
C THR A 288 27.97 8.93 2.25
N LEU A 289 28.92 8.01 2.06
CA LEU A 289 30.16 7.99 2.83
C LEU A 289 31.04 9.23 2.63
N SER A 290 31.08 9.77 1.41
CA SER A 290 31.83 11.00 1.10
C SER A 290 31.37 12.22 1.89
N GLN A 291 30.16 12.16 2.47
CA GLN A 291 29.56 13.23 3.27
C GLN A 291 29.52 12.89 4.77
N GLY A 292 30.11 11.76 5.16
CA GLY A 292 30.24 11.33 6.55
C GLY A 292 29.36 10.13 6.93
N ILE A 293 29.84 9.39 7.94
CA ILE A 293 29.18 8.17 8.44
C ILE A 293 27.79 8.44 9.01
N ALA A 294 27.55 9.62 9.59
CA ALA A 294 26.25 9.98 10.16
C ALA A 294 25.14 9.99 9.09
N LEU A 295 25.42 10.50 7.88
CA LEU A 295 24.45 10.48 6.78
C LEU A 295 24.15 9.05 6.33
N THR A 296 25.17 8.19 6.30
CA THR A 296 25.05 6.77 5.94
C THR A 296 24.12 6.05 6.92
N LEU A 297 24.36 6.22 8.22
CA LEU A 297 23.56 5.60 9.29
C LEU A 297 22.11 6.11 9.30
N GLN A 298 21.91 7.43 9.16
CA GLN A 298 20.56 8.00 9.09
C GLN A 298 19.80 7.51 7.86
N SER A 299 20.45 7.45 6.70
CA SER A 299 19.84 6.95 5.45
C SER A 299 19.51 5.47 5.56
N GLY A 300 20.40 4.67 6.16
CA GLY A 300 20.17 3.26 6.48
C GLY A 300 18.99 3.07 7.43
N LEU A 301 18.86 3.90 8.47
CA LEU A 301 17.72 3.86 9.39
C LEU A 301 16.39 4.14 8.66
N PHE A 302 16.31 5.21 7.87
CA PHE A 302 15.09 5.53 7.11
C PHE A 302 14.77 4.45 6.05
N PHE A 303 15.79 3.86 5.44
CA PHE A 303 15.62 2.73 4.52
C PHE A 303 15.02 1.52 5.24
N SER A 304 15.57 1.14 6.40
CA SER A 304 15.07 0.03 7.21
C SER A 304 13.63 0.24 7.65
N LEU A 305 13.29 1.45 8.14
CA LEU A 305 11.91 1.81 8.48
C LEU A 305 10.98 1.72 7.25
N GLY A 306 11.45 2.14 6.08
CA GLY A 306 10.70 2.04 4.83
C GLY A 306 10.47 0.60 4.37
N ILE A 307 11.46 -0.28 4.50
CA ILE A 307 11.30 -1.72 4.21
C ILE A 307 10.25 -2.34 5.13
N ILE A 308 10.32 -2.09 6.43
CA ILE A 308 9.34 -2.59 7.40
C ILE A 308 7.94 -2.06 7.09
N LEU A 309 7.82 -0.78 6.72
CA LEU A 309 6.55 -0.18 6.32
C LEU A 309 5.98 -0.84 5.06
N LEU A 310 6.79 -1.03 4.01
CA LEU A 310 6.35 -1.70 2.78
C LEU A 310 5.95 -3.16 3.03
N ALA A 311 6.68 -3.84 3.92
CA ALA A 311 6.36 -5.20 4.34
C ALA A 311 5.01 -5.23 5.07
N TYR A 312 4.79 -4.32 6.03
CA TYR A 312 3.52 -4.17 6.73
C TYR A 312 2.36 -3.90 5.77
N LEU A 313 2.51 -2.94 4.86
CA LEU A 313 1.47 -2.59 3.87
C LEU A 313 1.16 -3.73 2.88
N SER A 314 2.09 -4.67 2.70
CA SER A 314 1.98 -5.83 1.80
C SER A 314 1.77 -7.15 2.57
N SER A 315 1.28 -7.07 3.80
CA SER A 315 0.98 -8.20 4.67
C SER A 315 -0.41 -8.04 5.28
N GLY A 316 -1.09 -9.14 5.59
CA GLY A 316 -2.36 -9.09 6.29
C GLY A 316 -3.09 -10.42 6.28
N SER A 317 -4.40 -10.35 6.52
CA SER A 317 -5.33 -11.48 6.51
C SER A 317 -6.47 -11.21 5.54
N LEU A 318 -7.02 -12.29 4.96
CA LEU A 318 -8.19 -12.31 4.11
C LEU A 318 -9.33 -13.08 4.78
N MET A 319 -9.96 -12.45 5.76
CA MET A 319 -11.23 -12.86 6.39
C MET A 319 -11.14 -14.07 7.31
N THR A 320 -10.68 -15.25 6.87
CA THR A 320 -10.74 -16.48 7.69
C THR A 320 -9.40 -16.84 8.33
N ASP A 321 -9.41 -17.78 9.27
CA ASP A 321 -8.19 -18.30 9.91
C ASP A 321 -7.29 -19.05 8.92
N GLU A 322 -7.87 -19.75 7.94
CA GLU A 322 -7.12 -20.40 6.86
C GLU A 322 -6.44 -19.38 5.94
N MET A 323 -7.01 -18.18 5.83
CA MET A 323 -6.43 -17.06 5.12
C MET A 323 -5.86 -15.99 6.09
N GLY A 324 -5.42 -16.44 7.27
CA GLY A 324 -4.88 -15.62 8.34
C GLY A 324 -3.54 -14.95 8.01
N ALA A 325 -2.76 -15.55 7.11
CA ALA A 325 -1.46 -15.06 6.68
C ALA A 325 -1.36 -14.93 5.15
N ILE A 326 -1.47 -13.69 4.66
CA ILE A 326 -1.40 -13.34 3.24
C ILE A 326 -0.32 -12.27 3.02
N GLY A 327 0.48 -12.45 1.98
CA GLY A 327 1.55 -11.54 1.60
C GLY A 327 2.87 -11.85 2.29
N VAL A 328 3.69 -10.81 2.50
CA VAL A 328 5.04 -10.99 3.03
C VAL A 328 5.06 -11.05 4.56
N SER A 329 5.99 -11.80 5.12
CA SER A 329 6.24 -11.71 6.56
C SER A 329 7.02 -10.45 6.87
N ILE A 330 6.43 -9.55 7.68
CA ILE A 330 7.04 -8.28 8.10
C ILE A 330 8.46 -8.49 8.62
N TRP A 331 8.63 -9.50 9.48
CA TRP A 331 9.91 -9.77 10.12
C TRP A 331 10.88 -10.54 9.24
N LYS A 332 10.44 -11.62 8.57
CA LYS A 332 11.36 -12.42 7.74
C LYS A 332 11.89 -11.59 6.57
N PHE A 333 10.99 -10.93 5.84
CA PHE A 333 11.39 -10.08 4.72
C PHE A 333 12.17 -8.86 5.20
N GLY A 334 11.70 -8.20 6.25
CA GLY A 334 12.34 -7.01 6.80
C GLY A 334 13.76 -7.27 7.27
N LEU A 335 13.96 -8.21 8.18
CA LEU A 335 15.28 -8.51 8.75
C LEU A 335 16.25 -9.05 7.70
N LEU A 336 15.78 -9.91 6.80
CA LEU A 336 16.63 -10.49 5.75
C LEU A 336 17.12 -9.41 4.78
N SER A 337 16.19 -8.63 4.22
CA SER A 337 16.53 -7.57 3.25
C SER A 337 17.40 -6.48 3.87
N ILE A 338 17.11 -6.07 5.11
CA ILE A 338 17.95 -5.12 5.85
C ILE A 338 19.34 -5.69 6.09
N GLY A 339 19.42 -6.97 6.47
CA GLY A 339 20.69 -7.68 6.66
C GLY A 339 21.55 -7.69 5.40
N GLU A 340 20.97 -8.08 4.26
CA GLU A 340 21.65 -8.10 2.95
C GLU A 340 22.18 -6.71 2.56
N VAL A 341 21.36 -5.67 2.73
CA VAL A 341 21.75 -4.27 2.46
C VAL A 341 22.88 -3.84 3.40
N PHE A 342 22.81 -4.19 4.68
CA PHE A 342 23.85 -3.82 5.65
C PHE A 342 25.15 -4.59 5.45
N ILE A 343 25.10 -5.81 4.95
CA ILE A 343 26.29 -6.55 4.49
C ILE A 343 26.99 -5.78 3.36
N GLY A 344 26.24 -5.37 2.33
CA GLY A 344 26.78 -4.60 1.21
C GLY A 344 27.37 -3.24 1.63
N ALA A 345 26.64 -2.52 2.48
CA ALA A 345 27.10 -1.23 3.03
C ALA A 345 28.34 -1.40 3.90
N GLY A 346 28.35 -2.37 4.82
CA GLY A 346 29.46 -2.65 5.73
C GLY A 346 30.73 -3.08 4.99
N ALA A 347 30.61 -3.94 3.98
CA ALA A 347 31.73 -4.33 3.12
C ALA A 347 32.35 -3.12 2.42
N THR A 348 31.53 -2.22 1.90
CA THR A 348 31.97 -1.00 1.23
C THR A 348 32.70 -0.06 2.18
N ILE A 349 32.17 0.14 3.38
CA ILE A 349 32.80 0.95 4.44
C ILE A 349 34.17 0.36 4.83
N ALA A 350 34.24 -0.96 5.03
CA ALA A 350 35.48 -1.63 5.40
C ALA A 350 36.55 -1.47 4.31
N LEU A 351 36.19 -1.65 3.03
CA LEU A 351 37.10 -1.43 1.91
C LEU A 351 37.58 0.02 1.82
N ALA A 352 36.67 0.99 1.97
CA ALA A 352 37.03 2.42 1.96
C ALA A 352 37.99 2.78 3.10
N SER A 353 37.79 2.21 4.30
CA SER A 353 38.67 2.46 5.45
C SER A 353 40.09 1.90 5.27
N ARG A 354 40.24 0.82 4.49
CA ARG A 354 41.55 0.23 4.19
C ARG A 354 42.32 1.03 3.14
N ALA A 355 41.63 1.62 2.17
CA ALA A 355 42.24 2.45 1.13
C ALA A 355 42.79 3.79 1.66
N GLN A 356 42.40 4.20 2.87
CA GLN A 356 42.87 5.42 3.53
C GLN A 356 44.06 5.18 4.49
N ARG A 357 44.48 3.94 4.69
CA ARG A 357 45.66 3.57 5.49
C ARG A 357 46.87 3.36 4.58
#